data_AF-A0A927P201-F1
#
_entry.id   AF-A0A927P201-F1
#
_cell.length_a   1.000
_cell.length_b   1.000
_cell.length_c   1.000
_cell.angle_alpha   90.00
_cell.angle_beta   90.00
_cell.angle_gamma   90.00
#
_symmetry.space_group_name_H-M   'P 1'
#
loop_
_entity.id
_entity.type
_entity.pdbx_description
1 polymer ?
#
loop_
_entity_poly.entity_id
_entity_poly.type
_entity_poly.pdbx_seq_one_letter_code
_entity_poly.pdbx_strand_id
1 'polypeptide(L)'
;MTRREYYAEVKKIVRKGIADRQAAQAELDEVMAKLNNSRMYSADHIQNVLRPMRFNLESQIRKAKDEAAIAVERLTNDYIAELESGVRLDGSALTDDANLLSVGVKLGVADLEKMFDKHNGNYTMQRLIADYAAQHDVKIGRTVHSPIGEEIKAVQSVPYAAERCVNWHDRPDFFEQTMGDNSSLSHYMNG
;
A
#
# COMPACT_ATOMS: atom_id res chain seq x y z
N MET A 1 15.02 -2.39 -0.34
CA MET A 1 14.36 -2.33 -1.64
C MET A 1 14.12 -0.87 -1.99
N THR A 2 14.33 -0.46 -3.24
CA THR A 2 14.02 0.92 -3.69
C THR A 2 12.53 1.05 -4.03
N ARG A 3 12.00 2.29 -4.00
CA ARG A 3 10.60 2.57 -4.40
C ARG A 3 10.25 2.05 -5.80
N ARG A 4 11.20 2.17 -6.74
CA ARG A 4 11.05 1.68 -8.12
C ARG A 4 10.99 0.16 -8.19
N GLU A 5 11.85 -0.54 -7.45
CA GLU A 5 11.84 -2.00 -7.37
C GLU A 5 10.55 -2.51 -6.72
N TYR A 6 10.12 -1.88 -5.62
CA TYR A 6 8.84 -2.15 -4.97
C TYR A 6 7.69 -2.05 -5.98
N TYR A 7 7.59 -0.93 -6.69
CA TYR A 7 6.50 -0.70 -7.63
C TYR A 7 6.53 -1.67 -8.83
N ALA A 8 7.73 -2.02 -9.31
CA ALA A 8 7.89 -3.01 -10.37
C ALA A 8 7.39 -4.41 -9.94
N GLU A 9 7.70 -4.85 -8.72
CA GLU A 9 7.22 -6.12 -8.19
C GLU A 9 5.70 -6.10 -7.96
N VAL A 10 5.12 -4.99 -7.48
CA VAL A 10 3.66 -4.83 -7.42
C VAL A 10 3.03 -5.00 -8.81
N LYS A 11 3.55 -4.30 -9.84
CA LYS A 11 3.01 -4.44 -11.21
C LYS A 11 3.06 -5.88 -11.72
N LYS A 12 4.11 -6.63 -11.38
CA LYS A 12 4.24 -8.05 -11.74
C LYS A 12 3.18 -8.91 -11.06
N ILE A 13 2.94 -8.70 -9.75
CA ILE A 13 1.88 -9.40 -9.00
C ILE A 13 0.51 -9.10 -9.61
N VAL A 14 0.21 -7.83 -9.89
CA VAL A 14 -1.07 -7.40 -10.47
C VAL A 14 -1.28 -7.99 -11.86
N ARG A 15 -0.28 -7.93 -12.75
CA ARG A 15 -0.37 -8.50 -14.10
C ARG A 15 -0.61 -10.00 -14.06
N LYS A 16 0.05 -10.72 -13.14
CA LYS A 16 -0.21 -12.14 -12.93
C LYS A 16 -1.66 -12.38 -12.47
N GLY A 17 -2.13 -11.65 -11.46
CA GLY A 17 -3.52 -11.76 -10.97
C GLY A 17 -4.57 -11.47 -12.05
N ILE A 18 -4.33 -10.47 -12.90
CA ILE A 18 -5.18 -10.18 -14.08
C ILE A 18 -5.19 -11.36 -15.04
N ALA A 19 -4.03 -11.91 -15.40
CA ALA A 19 -3.92 -13.02 -16.34
C ALA A 19 -4.60 -14.30 -15.80
N ASP A 20 -4.34 -14.67 -14.55
CA ASP A 20 -4.94 -15.84 -13.90
C ASP A 20 -6.47 -15.71 -13.84
N ARG A 21 -6.98 -14.51 -13.55
CA ARG A 21 -8.41 -14.21 -13.55
C ARG A 21 -9.03 -14.26 -14.95
N GLN A 22 -8.39 -13.66 -15.95
CA GLN A 22 -8.85 -13.66 -17.34
C GLN A 22 -8.96 -15.09 -17.88
N ALA A 23 -7.97 -15.94 -17.60
CA ALA A 23 -7.99 -17.35 -17.99
C ALA A 23 -9.19 -18.09 -17.38
N ALA A 24 -9.39 -17.97 -16.06
CA ALA A 24 -10.51 -18.61 -15.38
C ALA A 24 -11.88 -18.05 -15.82
N GLN A 25 -11.97 -16.75 -16.12
CA GLN A 25 -13.20 -16.12 -16.62
C GLN A 25 -13.55 -16.61 -18.03
N ALA A 26 -12.57 -16.73 -18.93
CA ALA A 26 -12.81 -17.25 -20.27
C ALA A 26 -13.35 -18.70 -20.24
N GLU A 27 -12.76 -19.56 -19.41
CA GLU A 27 -13.28 -20.92 -19.21
C GLU A 27 -14.68 -20.93 -18.58
N LEU A 28 -14.95 -20.02 -17.65
CA LEU A 28 -16.27 -19.88 -17.03
C LEU A 28 -17.33 -19.48 -18.05
N ASP A 29 -17.01 -18.54 -18.94
CA ASP A 29 -17.91 -18.09 -20.00
C ASP A 29 -18.27 -19.23 -20.96
N GLU A 30 -17.30 -20.10 -21.30
CA GLU A 30 -17.56 -21.31 -22.08
C GLU A 30 -18.50 -22.29 -21.34
N VAL A 31 -18.27 -22.51 -20.05
CA VAL A 31 -19.13 -23.38 -19.23
C VAL A 31 -20.54 -22.80 -19.12
N MET A 32 -20.67 -21.48 -18.96
CA MET A 32 -21.96 -20.79 -18.91
C MET A 32 -22.70 -20.87 -20.24
N ALA A 33 -22.01 -20.75 -21.37
CA ALA A 33 -22.61 -20.97 -22.70
C ALA A 33 -23.16 -22.41 -22.85
N LYS A 34 -22.42 -23.42 -22.37
CA LYS A 34 -22.88 -24.83 -22.36
C LYS A 34 -24.10 -25.04 -21.47
N LEU A 35 -24.11 -24.45 -20.27
CA LEU A 35 -25.23 -24.51 -19.31
C LEU A 35 -26.50 -23.84 -19.86
N ASN A 36 -26.35 -22.73 -20.59
CA ASN A 36 -27.48 -22.04 -21.22
C ASN A 36 -28.07 -22.84 -22.40
N ASN A 37 -27.30 -23.75 -22.99
CA ASN A 37 -27.75 -24.67 -24.02
C ASN A 37 -28.11 -26.06 -23.44
N SER A 38 -28.97 -26.06 -22.41
CA SER A 38 -29.35 -27.26 -21.64
C SER A 38 -30.02 -28.36 -22.46
N ARG A 39 -30.44 -28.08 -23.70
CA ARG A 39 -31.03 -29.07 -24.62
C ARG A 39 -29.98 -29.98 -25.27
N MET A 40 -28.71 -29.55 -25.33
CA MET A 40 -27.62 -30.33 -25.93
C MET A 40 -26.94 -31.30 -24.96
N TYR A 41 -27.22 -31.18 -23.66
CA TYR A 41 -26.54 -31.94 -22.61
C TYR A 41 -27.54 -32.73 -21.77
N SER A 42 -27.15 -33.92 -21.33
CA SER A 42 -27.96 -34.69 -20.39
C SER A 42 -28.02 -34.01 -19.02
N ALA A 43 -29.11 -34.23 -18.28
CA ALA A 43 -29.25 -33.71 -16.92
C ALA A 43 -28.11 -34.18 -16.00
N ASP A 44 -27.64 -35.42 -16.18
CA ASP A 44 -26.51 -35.98 -15.46
C ASP A 44 -25.20 -35.23 -15.74
N HIS A 45 -24.91 -34.94 -17.01
CA HIS A 45 -23.72 -34.18 -17.39
C HIS A 45 -23.75 -32.74 -16.87
N ILE A 46 -24.92 -32.10 -16.89
CA ILE A 46 -25.11 -30.77 -16.30
C ILE A 46 -24.81 -30.78 -14.80
N GLN A 47 -25.35 -31.76 -14.08
CA GLN A 47 -25.26 -31.82 -12.62
C GLN A 47 -23.87 -32.24 -12.13
N ASN A 48 -23.24 -33.20 -12.80
CA ASN A 48 -22.01 -33.83 -12.32
C ASN A 48 -20.73 -33.29 -12.96
N VAL A 49 -20.83 -32.57 -14.09
CA VAL A 49 -19.67 -32.01 -14.79
C VAL A 49 -19.73 -30.48 -14.84
N LEU A 50 -20.74 -29.92 -15.51
CA LEU A 50 -20.77 -28.48 -15.78
C LEU A 50 -20.95 -27.62 -14.51
N ARG A 51 -21.81 -28.03 -13.57
CA ARG A 51 -22.02 -27.30 -12.30
C ARG A 51 -20.80 -27.33 -11.38
N PRO A 52 -20.13 -28.47 -11.13
CA PRO A 52 -18.87 -28.51 -10.39
C PRO A 52 -17.76 -27.70 -11.06
N MET A 53 -17.63 -27.76 -12.39
CA MET A 53 -16.66 -26.94 -13.13
C MET A 53 -16.90 -25.45 -12.92
N ARG A 54 -18.16 -25.00 -13.05
CA ARG A 54 -18.55 -23.61 -12.78
C ARG A 54 -18.12 -23.18 -11.37
N PHE A 55 -18.45 -23.97 -10.35
CA PHE A 55 -18.11 -23.64 -8.96
C PHE A 55 -16.59 -23.56 -8.74
N ASN A 56 -15.83 -24.47 -9.35
CA ASN A 56 -14.37 -24.45 -9.29
C ASN A 56 -13.81 -23.18 -9.95
N LEU A 57 -14.27 -22.82 -11.14
CA LEU A 57 -13.83 -21.61 -11.84
C LEU A 57 -14.20 -20.33 -11.08
N GLU A 58 -15.41 -20.23 -10.52
CA GLU A 58 -15.80 -19.13 -9.63
C GLU A 58 -14.92 -19.07 -8.37
N SER A 59 -14.45 -20.20 -7.86
CA SER A 59 -13.47 -20.26 -6.77
C SER A 59 -12.09 -19.79 -7.21
N GLN A 60 -11.61 -20.20 -8.39
CA GLN A 60 -10.32 -19.78 -8.95
C GLN A 60 -10.27 -18.27 -9.21
N ILE A 61 -11.35 -17.69 -9.74
CA ILE A 61 -11.47 -16.23 -9.95
C ILE A 61 -11.33 -15.46 -8.62
N ARG A 62 -11.98 -15.95 -7.56
CA ARG A 62 -11.84 -15.35 -6.22
C ARG A 62 -10.43 -15.54 -5.67
N LYS A 63 -9.87 -16.74 -5.81
CA LYS A 63 -8.53 -17.06 -5.34
C LYS A 63 -7.45 -16.21 -6.01
N ALA A 64 -7.52 -16.02 -7.33
CA ALA A 64 -6.58 -15.17 -8.07
C ALA A 64 -6.60 -13.72 -7.57
N LYS A 65 -7.80 -13.20 -7.25
CA LYS A 65 -7.96 -11.88 -6.63
C LYS A 65 -7.32 -11.82 -5.25
N ASP A 66 -7.68 -12.76 -4.37
CA ASP A 66 -7.24 -12.75 -2.99
C ASP A 66 -5.73 -12.97 -2.87
N GLU A 67 -5.16 -13.87 -3.66
CA GLU A 67 -3.70 -14.11 -3.70
C GLU A 67 -2.94 -12.86 -4.15
N ALA A 68 -3.42 -12.15 -5.17
CA ALA A 68 -2.80 -10.91 -5.61
C ALA A 68 -2.91 -9.82 -4.54
N ALA A 69 -4.08 -9.65 -3.92
CA ALA A 69 -4.29 -8.66 -2.87
C ALA A 69 -3.38 -8.89 -1.66
N ILE A 70 -3.34 -10.13 -1.14
CA ILE A 70 -2.49 -10.52 -0.01
C ILE A 70 -1.01 -10.31 -0.33
N ALA A 71 -0.57 -10.69 -1.53
CA ALA A 71 0.82 -10.53 -1.94
C ALA A 71 1.24 -9.06 -2.03
N VAL A 72 0.38 -8.20 -2.59
CA VAL A 72 0.64 -6.74 -2.65
C VAL A 72 0.62 -6.11 -1.27
N GLU A 73 -0.36 -6.45 -0.42
CA GLU A 73 -0.44 -5.93 0.95
C GLU A 73 0.79 -6.30 1.77
N ARG A 74 1.22 -7.57 1.72
CA ARG A 74 2.44 -8.01 2.39
C ARG A 74 3.67 -7.23 1.91
N LEU A 75 3.86 -7.15 0.60
CA LEU A 75 5.00 -6.43 0.01
C LEU A 75 4.99 -4.94 0.39
N THR A 76 3.81 -4.34 0.47
CA THR A 76 3.62 -2.94 0.87
C THR A 76 3.99 -2.74 2.34
N ASN A 77 3.52 -3.62 3.22
CA ASN A 77 3.84 -3.57 4.64
C ASN A 77 5.34 -3.79 4.90
N ASP A 78 5.96 -4.73 4.17
CA ASP A 78 7.41 -4.98 4.25
C ASP A 78 8.20 -3.73 3.81
N TYR A 79 7.78 -3.07 2.72
CA TYR A 79 8.43 -1.84 2.24
C TYR A 79 8.24 -0.66 3.20
N ILE A 80 7.04 -0.47 3.78
CA ILE A 80 6.79 0.57 4.79
C ILE A 80 7.67 0.32 6.01
N ALA A 81 7.75 -0.91 6.51
CA ALA A 81 8.60 -1.25 7.65
C ALA A 81 10.08 -0.96 7.36
N GLU A 82 10.55 -1.22 6.13
CA GLU A 82 11.91 -0.87 5.71
C GLU A 82 12.13 0.65 5.73
N LEU A 83 11.19 1.42 5.15
CA LEU A 83 11.24 2.89 5.17
C LEU A 83 11.27 3.45 6.60
N GLU A 84 10.38 2.97 7.47
CA GLU A 84 10.31 3.39 8.86
C GLU A 84 11.57 3.04 9.64
N SER A 85 12.18 1.87 9.39
CA SER A 85 13.45 1.48 10.01
C SER A 85 14.64 2.34 9.58
N GLY A 86 14.54 2.96 8.39
CA GLY A 86 15.51 3.91 7.84
C GLY A 86 15.43 5.30 8.47
N VAL A 87 14.29 5.66 9.08
CA VAL A 87 14.13 6.95 9.76
C VAL A 87 14.87 6.92 11.09
N ARG A 88 16.13 7.36 11.04
CA ARG A 88 16.97 7.52 12.23
C ARG A 88 17.09 9.00 12.59
N LEU A 89 17.28 9.26 13.87
CA LEU A 89 17.73 10.58 14.33
C LEU A 89 19.10 10.85 13.72
N ASP A 90 19.22 11.97 13.01
CA ASP A 90 20.48 12.43 12.45
C ASP A 90 21.18 13.34 13.46
N GLY A 91 22.27 12.85 14.05
CA GLY A 91 23.06 13.60 15.02
C GLY A 91 23.68 14.89 14.46
N SER A 92 23.90 14.98 13.14
CA SER A 92 24.39 16.21 12.50
C SER A 92 23.31 17.28 12.39
N ALA A 93 22.04 16.89 12.48
CA ALA A 93 20.91 17.81 12.54
C ALA A 93 20.63 18.32 13.97
N LEU A 94 21.39 17.87 14.98
CA LEU A 94 21.30 18.44 16.32
C LEU A 94 21.85 19.87 16.33
N THR A 95 21.10 20.76 16.96
CA THR A 95 21.50 22.16 17.15
C THR A 95 21.82 22.43 18.62
N ASP A 96 22.50 23.53 18.92
CA ASP A 96 22.81 23.94 20.30
C ASP A 96 21.58 24.06 21.20
N ASP A 97 20.40 24.32 20.63
CA ASP A 97 19.13 24.35 21.36
C ASP A 97 18.76 23.00 21.98
N ALA A 98 19.31 21.88 21.51
CA ALA A 98 19.14 20.56 22.12
C ALA A 98 19.65 20.55 23.57
N ASN A 99 20.64 21.38 23.89
CA ASN A 99 21.16 21.49 25.24
C ASN A 99 20.07 21.98 26.20
N LEU A 100 19.15 22.86 25.77
CA LEU A 100 18.04 23.37 26.61
C LEU A 100 17.13 22.26 27.14
N LEU A 101 17.02 21.16 26.41
CA LEU A 101 16.25 19.97 26.80
C LEU A 101 16.98 19.12 27.87
N SER A 102 18.27 19.37 28.09
CA SER A 102 19.12 18.61 29.03
C SER A 102 19.51 19.38 30.30
N VAL A 103 19.39 20.72 30.35
CA VAL A 103 19.89 21.56 31.47
C VAL A 103 19.03 21.47 32.75
N GLY A 104 18.03 20.58 32.81
CA GLY A 104 17.20 20.36 34.00
C GLY A 104 16.21 21.49 34.30
N VAL A 105 16.07 22.46 33.40
CA VAL A 105 15.02 23.51 33.49
C VAL A 105 13.70 22.91 33.02
N LYS A 106 12.62 23.15 33.77
CA LYS A 106 11.28 22.72 33.37
C LYS A 106 10.74 23.67 32.30
N LEU A 107 10.71 23.22 31.06
CA LEU A 107 10.14 23.98 29.94
C LEU A 107 8.61 23.90 29.94
N GLY A 108 7.96 25.05 29.74
CA GLY A 108 6.51 25.12 29.60
C GLY A 108 6.03 24.78 28.19
N VAL A 109 4.72 24.63 28.03
CA VAL A 109 4.07 24.38 26.72
C VAL A 109 4.52 25.42 25.68
N ALA A 110 4.45 26.71 26.03
CA ALA A 110 4.79 27.81 25.13
C ALA A 110 6.27 27.82 24.70
N ASP A 111 7.19 27.37 25.56
CA ASP A 111 8.62 27.31 25.24
C ASP A 111 8.88 26.17 24.25
N LEU A 112 8.31 24.99 24.53
CA LEU A 112 8.43 23.82 23.67
C LEU A 112 7.80 24.04 22.30
N GLU A 113 6.64 24.70 22.22
CA GLU A 113 6.01 25.04 20.94
C GLU A 113 6.84 26.03 20.13
N LYS A 114 7.43 27.06 20.77
CA LYS A 114 8.34 27.99 20.09
C LYS A 114 9.61 27.30 19.59
N MET A 115 10.21 26.42 20.41
CA MET A 115 11.36 25.62 19.99
C MET A 115 11.00 24.71 18.81
N PHE A 116 9.83 24.08 18.87
CA PHE A 116 9.35 23.20 17.80
C PHE A 116 9.20 23.96 16.47
N ASP A 117 8.57 25.13 16.52
CA ASP A 117 8.32 25.97 15.35
C ASP A 117 9.64 26.55 14.77
N LYS A 118 10.63 26.86 15.63
CA LYS A 118 11.97 27.30 15.21
C LYS A 118 12.69 26.24 14.37
N HIS A 119 12.48 24.97 14.67
CA HIS A 119 13.13 23.84 14.00
C HIS A 119 12.26 23.22 12.90
N ASN A 120 11.40 24.00 12.24
CA ASN A 120 10.61 23.51 11.12
C ASN A 120 11.50 22.89 10.01
N GLY A 121 11.15 21.68 9.57
CA GLY A 121 11.93 20.91 8.60
C GLY A 121 13.13 20.13 9.19
N ASN A 122 13.45 20.30 10.48
CA ASN A 122 14.44 19.50 11.17
C ASN A 122 13.76 18.41 12.02
N TYR A 123 13.56 17.25 11.40
CA TYR A 123 12.91 16.11 12.03
C TYR A 123 13.58 15.67 13.34
N THR A 124 14.92 15.63 13.38
CA THR A 124 15.67 15.24 14.59
C THR A 124 15.32 16.14 15.77
N MET A 125 15.39 17.46 15.58
CA MET A 125 15.11 18.43 16.64
C MET A 125 13.63 18.40 17.04
N GLN A 126 12.71 18.35 16.07
CA GLN A 126 11.27 18.28 16.35
C GLN A 126 10.90 17.00 17.13
N ARG A 127 11.50 15.87 16.76
CA ARG A 127 11.32 14.60 17.47
C ARG A 127 11.85 14.66 18.90
N LEU A 128 13.06 15.21 19.08
CA LEU A 128 13.67 15.37 20.39
C LEU A 128 12.83 16.26 21.33
N ILE A 129 12.26 17.35 20.80
CA ILE A 129 11.37 18.25 21.55
C ILE A 129 10.06 17.53 21.94
N ALA A 130 9.47 16.77 21.02
CA ALA A 130 8.25 16.02 21.28
C ALA A 130 8.48 14.88 22.31
N ASP A 131 9.61 14.18 22.22
CA ASP A 131 9.97 13.13 23.16
C ASP A 131 10.23 13.71 24.56
N TYR A 132 10.91 14.87 24.68
CA TYR A 132 11.02 15.60 25.94
C TYR A 132 9.65 15.98 26.51
N ALA A 133 8.76 16.55 25.69
CA ALA A 133 7.42 16.92 26.11
C ALA A 133 6.64 15.71 26.67
N ALA A 134 6.73 14.56 25.99
CA ALA A 134 6.10 13.32 26.44
C ALA A 134 6.69 12.78 27.76
N GLN A 135 8.02 12.81 27.91
CA GLN A 135 8.71 12.38 29.14
C GLN A 135 8.34 13.24 30.36
N HIS A 136 7.99 14.50 30.14
CA HIS A 136 7.63 15.46 31.19
C HIS A 136 6.11 15.70 31.33
N ASP A 137 5.27 14.89 30.66
CA ASP A 137 3.80 14.99 30.65
C ASP A 137 3.29 16.38 30.22
N VAL A 138 3.99 17.02 29.27
CA VAL A 138 3.62 18.30 28.68
C VAL A 138 2.95 18.06 27.33
N LYS A 139 1.68 18.46 27.22
CA LYS A 139 0.93 18.38 25.96
C LYS A 139 1.17 19.63 25.11
N ILE A 140 1.87 19.46 23.99
CA ILE A 140 2.05 20.49 22.97
C ILE A 140 1.06 20.29 21.82
N GLY A 141 0.58 21.37 21.20
CA GLY A 141 -0.32 21.34 20.05
C GLY A 141 0.36 21.05 18.70
N ARG A 142 1.60 20.53 18.72
CA ARG A 142 2.43 20.30 17.53
C ARG A 142 2.62 18.82 17.26
N THR A 143 2.68 18.45 15.99
CA THR A 143 2.86 17.07 15.54
C THR A 143 4.16 16.95 14.76
N VAL A 144 4.99 15.98 15.14
CA VAL A 144 6.20 15.64 14.38
C VAL A 144 5.77 15.00 13.07
N HIS A 145 6.15 15.62 11.95
CA HIS A 145 5.96 15.03 10.64
C HIS A 145 7.22 14.28 10.22
N SER A 146 7.09 12.96 10.04
CA SER A 146 8.18 12.14 9.52
C SER A 146 8.55 12.60 8.10
N PRO A 147 9.85 12.70 7.76
CA PRO A 147 10.29 13.11 6.42
C PRO A 147 9.80 12.16 5.32
N ILE A 148 9.50 10.91 5.67
CA ILE A 148 8.95 9.90 4.75
C ILE A 148 7.42 9.77 4.82
N GLY A 149 6.74 10.62 5.60
CA GLY A 149 5.30 10.50 5.84
C GLY A 149 4.43 10.61 4.59
N GLU A 150 4.85 11.42 3.61
CA GLU A 150 4.19 11.50 2.32
C GLU A 150 4.42 10.24 1.47
N GLU A 151 5.64 9.69 1.50
CA GLU A 151 5.97 8.45 0.80
C GLU A 151 5.17 7.27 1.35
N ILE A 152 5.08 7.13 2.68
CA ILE A 152 4.25 6.09 3.31
C ILE A 152 2.79 6.22 2.88
N LYS A 153 2.22 7.44 2.88
CA LYS A 153 0.83 7.66 2.44
C LYS A 153 0.61 7.25 0.98
N ALA A 154 1.55 7.58 0.11
CA ALA A 154 1.48 7.20 -1.29
C ALA A 154 1.56 5.67 -1.46
N VAL A 155 2.49 5.02 -0.78
CA VAL A 155 2.67 3.56 -0.76
C VAL A 155 1.42 2.85 -0.21
N GLN A 156 0.78 3.38 0.83
CA GLN A 156 -0.46 2.84 1.40
C GLN A 156 -1.66 2.86 0.43
N SER A 157 -1.63 3.72 -0.60
CA SER A 157 -2.69 3.75 -1.62
C SER A 157 -2.55 2.65 -2.69
N VAL A 158 -1.37 2.04 -2.80
CA VAL A 158 -1.05 1.06 -3.86
C VAL A 158 -1.86 -0.23 -3.75
N PRO A 159 -2.05 -0.86 -2.58
CA PRO A 159 -2.87 -2.06 -2.46
C PRO A 159 -4.30 -1.86 -3.00
N TYR A 160 -4.91 -0.72 -2.71
CA TYR A 160 -6.23 -0.38 -3.21
C TYR A 160 -6.26 -0.29 -4.75
N ALA A 161 -5.30 0.42 -5.35
CA ALA A 161 -5.18 0.52 -6.80
C ALA A 161 -4.95 -0.86 -7.45
N ALA A 162 -4.06 -1.66 -6.87
CA ALA A 162 -3.75 -3.02 -7.32
C ALA A 162 -4.98 -3.94 -7.28
N GLU A 163 -5.72 -3.94 -6.17
CA GLU A 163 -6.94 -4.74 -6.03
C GLU A 163 -7.99 -4.37 -7.08
N ARG A 164 -8.18 -3.06 -7.32
CA ARG A 164 -9.10 -2.57 -8.36
C ARG A 164 -8.70 -3.01 -9.76
N CYS A 165 -7.41 -2.99 -10.08
CA CYS A 165 -6.90 -3.45 -11.38
C CYS A 165 -7.18 -4.94 -11.61
N VAL A 166 -6.98 -5.79 -10.58
CA VAL A 166 -7.29 -7.22 -10.68
C VAL A 166 -8.81 -7.46 -10.76
N ASN A 167 -9.61 -6.70 -10.02
CA ASN A 167 -11.07 -6.80 -10.08
C ASN A 167 -11.63 -6.42 -11.46
N TRP A 168 -11.11 -5.34 -12.07
CA TRP A 168 -11.52 -4.83 -13.37
C TRP A 168 -10.61 -5.34 -14.49
N HIS A 169 -10.28 -6.63 -14.43
CA HIS A 169 -9.43 -7.34 -15.40
C HIS A 169 -9.88 -7.26 -16.87
N ASP A 170 -11.17 -7.00 -17.11
CA ASP A 170 -11.81 -6.81 -18.40
C ASP A 170 -11.62 -5.38 -18.97
N ARG A 171 -11.04 -4.49 -18.16
CA ARG A 171 -10.74 -3.10 -18.50
C ARG A 171 -9.23 -2.84 -18.51
N PRO A 172 -8.51 -3.21 -19.59
CA PRO A 172 -7.07 -2.99 -19.67
C PRO A 172 -6.70 -1.49 -19.60
N ASP A 173 -7.59 -0.61 -20.05
CA ASP A 173 -7.45 0.85 -19.95
C ASP A 173 -7.35 1.32 -18.49
N PHE A 174 -8.05 0.66 -17.57
CA PHE A 174 -8.00 1.01 -16.15
C PHE A 174 -6.64 0.71 -15.54
N PHE A 175 -6.03 -0.43 -15.90
CA PHE A 175 -4.66 -0.74 -15.49
C PHE A 175 -3.70 0.33 -16.01
N GLU A 176 -3.77 0.68 -17.30
CA GLU A 176 -2.87 1.67 -17.88
C GLU A 176 -3.02 3.05 -17.25
N GLN A 177 -4.25 3.49 -16.96
CA GLN A 177 -4.51 4.78 -16.29
C GLN A 177 -4.05 4.82 -14.84
N THR A 178 -4.08 3.69 -14.13
CA THR A 178 -3.84 3.64 -12.69
C THR A 178 -2.41 3.21 -12.36
N MET A 179 -1.91 2.19 -13.04
CA MET A 179 -0.62 1.53 -12.76
C MET A 179 0.29 1.36 -13.99
N GLY A 180 -0.17 1.80 -15.17
CA GLY A 180 0.63 1.81 -16.39
C GLY A 180 1.80 2.78 -16.30
N ASP A 181 2.73 2.68 -17.25
CA ASP A 181 4.00 3.41 -17.15
C ASP A 181 3.83 4.94 -17.18
N ASN A 182 2.73 5.43 -17.78
CA ASN A 182 2.35 6.85 -17.86
C ASN A 182 1.34 7.29 -16.78
N SER A 183 1.03 6.44 -15.78
CA SER A 183 0.09 6.83 -14.73
C SER A 183 0.72 7.83 -13.76
N SER A 184 -0.10 8.65 -13.10
CA SER A 184 0.37 9.56 -12.03
C SER A 184 1.08 8.80 -10.91
N LEU A 185 0.57 7.60 -10.57
CA LEU A 185 1.17 6.72 -9.58
C LEU A 185 2.54 6.21 -10.06
N SER A 186 2.68 5.84 -11.33
CA SER A 186 3.96 5.42 -11.92
C SER A 186 4.98 6.56 -11.91
N HIS A 187 4.58 7.79 -12.27
CA HIS A 187 5.46 8.95 -12.19
C HIS A 187 5.93 9.23 -10.77
N TYR A 188 5.04 9.13 -9.78
CA TYR A 188 5.41 9.29 -8.38
C TYR A 188 6.35 8.19 -7.89
N MET A 189 6.09 6.94 -8.26
CA MET A 189 6.87 5.80 -7.79
C MET A 189 8.24 5.67 -8.46
N ASN A 190 8.36 6.11 -9.71
CA ASN A 190 9.57 5.99 -10.51
C ASN A 190 10.46 7.25 -10.51
N GLY A 191 9.93 8.41 -10.10
CA GLY A 191 10.67 9.69 -10.07
C GLY A 191 11.32 9.94 -8.73
#